data_AF-Q7P881-F1
#
_entry.id   AF-Q7P881-F1
#
_cell.length_a   1.000
_cell.length_b   1.000
_cell.length_c   1.000
_cell.angle_alpha   90.00
_cell.angle_beta   90.00
_cell.angle_gamma   90.00
#
_symmetry.space_group_name_H-M   'P 1'
#
loop_
_entity.id
_entity.type
_entity.pdbx_description
1 polymer ?
#
loop_
_entity_poly.entity_id
_entity_poly.type
_entity_poly.pdbx_seq_one_letter_code
_entity_poly.pdbx_strand_id
1 'polypeptide(L)' 'MLEIKDLTIQYGEKDAVVENFSLTMKKGEVISIVGESGSGKSTVLRSIIGGLLGQGKVVSGI' A
#
# COMPACT_ATOMS: atom_id res chain seq x y z
N MET A 1 -15.18 -3.19 7.68
CA MET A 1 -14.78 -3.48 6.29
C MET A 1 -13.64 -2.54 5.99
N LEU A 2 -12.53 -3.04 5.46
CA LEU A 2 -11.44 -2.22 4.96
C LEU A 2 -11.56 -2.17 3.44
N GLU A 3 -11.49 -0.98 2.88
CA GLU A 3 -11.53 -0.75 1.44
C GLU A 3 -10.40 0.20 1.09
N ILE A 4 -9.58 -0.21 0.13
CA ILE A 4 -8.45 0.52 -0.42
C ILE A 4 -8.69 0.62 -1.91
N LYS A 5 -8.60 1.84 -2.45
CA LYS A 5 -8.86 2.08 -3.88
C LYS A 5 -7.75 2.89 -4.49
N ASP A 6 -7.20 2.35 -5.57
CA ASP A 6 -6.23 2.99 -6.46
C ASP A 6 -5.06 3.64 -5.69
N LEU A 7 -4.61 2.92 -4.65
CA LEU A 7 -3.56 3.36 -3.75
C LEU A 7 -2.23 3.39 -4.50
N THR A 8 -1.65 4.58 -4.58
CA THR A 8 -0.33 4.80 -5.17
C THR A 8 0.59 5.41 -4.12
N ILE A 9 1.78 4.82 -3.95
CA ILE A 9 2.74 5.21 -2.92
C ILE A 9 4.09 5.51 -3.56
N GLN A 10 4.66 6.65 -3.18
CA GLN A 10 5.93 7.14 -3.69
C GLN A 10 6.89 7.47 -2.54
N TYR A 11 8.19 7.32 -2.79
CA TYR A 11 9.24 7.75 -1.87
C TYR A 11 10.08 8.86 -2.51
N GLY A 12 10.04 10.06 -1.94
CA GLY A 12 10.71 11.24 -2.51
C GLY A 12 10.12 11.64 -3.87
N GLU A 13 10.98 11.92 -4.84
CA GLU A 13 10.63 12.30 -6.23
C GLU A 13 10.84 11.17 -7.24
N LYS A 14 11.03 9.93 -6.78
CA LYS A 14 11.22 8.75 -7.64
C LYS A 14 9.88 8.24 -8.18
N ASP A 15 9.92 7.29 -9.11
CA ASP A 15 8.72 6.56 -9.53
C ASP A 15 7.98 5.91 -8.35
N ALA A 16 6.70 5.65 -8.55
CA ALA A 16 5.86 5.03 -7.54
C ALA A 16 6.35 3.60 -7.25
N VAL A 17 6.39 3.23 -5.96
CA VAL A 17 6.75 1.88 -5.50
C VAL A 17 5.55 0.95 -5.53
N VAL A 18 4.34 1.53 -5.42
CA VAL A 18 3.06 0.86 -5.53
C VAL A 18 2.19 1.74 -6.41
N GLU A 19 1.55 1.15 -7.42
CA GLU A 19 0.67 1.85 -8.36
C GLU A 19 -0.70 1.19 -8.39
N ASN A 20 -1.75 2.00 -8.24
CA ASN A 20 -3.15 1.59 -8.42
C ASN A 20 -3.53 0.31 -7.65
N PHE A 21 -3.04 0.18 -6.40
CA PHE A 21 -3.36 -0.97 -5.57
C PHE A 21 -4.77 -0.85 -5.00
N SER A 22 -5.61 -1.87 -5.22
CA SER A 22 -6.97 -1.92 -4.72
C SER A 22 -7.20 -3.22 -3.94
N LEU A 23 -7.83 -3.12 -2.78
CA LEU A 23 -8.11 -4.25 -1.90
C LEU A 23 -9.41 -4.00 -1.14
N THR A 24 -10.25 -5.02 -1.03
CA THR A 24 -11.41 -5.02 -0.13
C THR A 24 -11.28 -6.20 0.82
N MET A 25 -11.45 -5.94 2.12
CA MET A 25 -11.38 -6.94 3.18
C MET A 25 -12.60 -6.81 4.10
N LYS A 26 -13.35 -7.89 4.25
CA LYS A 26 -14.48 -7.99 5.17
C LYS A 26 -13.98 -8.20 6.60
N LYS A 27 -14.87 -7.94 7.57
CA LYS A 27 -14.55 -8.18 8.98
C LYS A 27 -14.30 -9.67 9.21
N GLY A 28 -13.15 -10.00 9.80
CA GLY A 28 -12.77 -11.39 10.10
C GLY A 28 -12.04 -12.11 8.97
N GLU A 29 -11.85 -11.49 7.80
CA GLU A 29 -11.00 -12.06 6.75
C GLU A 29 -9.52 -11.92 7.10
N VAL A 30 -8.74 -12.92 6.72
CA VAL A 30 -7.27 -12.91 6.80
C VAL A 30 -6.75 -12.93 5.37
N ILE A 31 -6.01 -11.88 4.99
CA ILE A 31 -5.42 -11.73 3.66
C ILE A 31 -3.90 -11.73 3.78
N SER A 32 -3.23 -12.34 2.80
CA SER A 32 -1.78 -12.29 2.64
C SER A 32 -1.42 -11.65 1.31
N ILE A 33 -0.35 -10.85 1.29
CA ILE A 33 0.22 -10.26 0.07
C ILE A 33 1.55 -10.94 -0.20
N VAL A 34 1.67 -11.59 -1.37
CA VAL A 34 2.86 -12.35 -1.78
C VAL A 34 3.46 -11.77 -3.07
N GLY A 35 4.76 -11.98 -3.27
CA GLY A 35 5.51 -11.43 -4.41
C GLY A 35 7.01 -11.29 -4.12
N GLU A 36 7.81 -10.97 -5.12
CA GLU A 36 9.28 -10.86 -5.03
C GLU A 36 9.77 -9.80 -4.04
N SER A 37 10.97 -9.98 -3.48
CA SER A 37 11.55 -8.97 -2.58
C SER A 37 11.62 -7.60 -3.26
N GLY A 38 11.22 -6.54 -2.56
CA GLY A 38 11.19 -5.17 -3.11
C GLY A 38 9.90 -4.78 -3.86
N SER A 39 8.97 -5.70 -4.11
CA SER A 39 7.72 -5.43 -4.86
C SER A 39 6.67 -4.53 -4.16
N GLY A 40 7.03 -3.81 -3.10
CA GLY A 40 6.10 -2.89 -2.40
C GLY A 40 5.15 -3.50 -1.36
N LYS A 41 5.22 -4.81 -1.07
CA LYS A 41 4.31 -5.48 -0.10
C LYS A 41 4.30 -4.82 1.29
N SER A 42 5.49 -4.65 1.88
CA SER A 42 5.61 -3.99 3.19
C SER A 42 5.21 -2.52 3.14
N THR A 43 5.36 -1.87 1.98
CA THR A 43 4.93 -0.49 1.75
C THR A 43 3.40 -0.39 1.82
N VAL A 44 2.67 -1.28 1.14
CA VAL A 44 1.20 -1.37 1.23
C VAL A 44 0.76 -1.64 2.66
N LEU A 45 1.34 -2.65 3.33
CA LEU A 45 0.94 -2.98 4.70
C LEU A 45 1.20 -1.81 5.67
N ARG A 46 2.28 -1.05 5.46
CA ARG A 46 2.61 0.12 6.27
C ARG A 46 1.68 1.30 6.00
N SER A 47 1.28 1.54 4.76
CA SER A 47 0.33 2.63 4.48
C SER A 47 -1.03 2.38 5.12
N ILE A 48 -1.50 1.13 5.10
CA ILE A 48 -2.79 0.72 5.71
C ILE A 48 -2.83 1.04 7.21
N ILE A 49 -1.71 0.86 7.92
CA ILE A 49 -1.61 1.12 9.36
C ILE A 49 -1.12 2.54 9.69
N GLY A 50 -1.00 3.43 8.69
CA GLY A 50 -0.51 4.81 8.89
C GLY A 50 0.97 4.93 9.24
N GLY A 51 1.78 3.92 8.92
CA GLY A 51 3.19 3.77 9.33
C GLY A 51 4.20 3.87 8.20
N LEU A 52 3.95 4.68 7.16
CA LEU A 52 4.95 4.95 6.13
C LEU A 52 6.19 5.61 6.76
N LEU A 53 7.38 5.18 6.33
CA LEU A 53 8.66 5.68 6.85
C LEU A 53 9.34 6.64 5.88
N GLY A 54 10.28 7.43 6.41
CA GLY A 54 11.11 8.32 5.60
C GLY A 54 10.29 9.31 4.78
N GLN A 55 10.61 9.44 3.49
CA GLN A 55 9.89 10.31 2.56
C GLN A 55 8.72 9.59 1.85
N GLY A 56 8.19 8.51 2.44
CA GLY A 56 7.07 7.76 1.88
C GLY A 56 5.76 8.52 2.03
N LYS A 57 5.03 8.68 0.92
CA LYS A 57 3.73 9.37 0.87
C LYS A 57 2.74 8.61 0.00
N VAL A 58 1.47 8.64 0.40
CA VAL A 58 0.36 8.29 -0.49
C VAL A 58 0.16 9.46 -1.43
N VAL A 59 0.27 9.23 -2.73
CA VAL A 59 0.13 10.29 -3.75
C VAL A 59 -1.26 10.27 -4.41
N SER A 60 -1.93 9.12 -4.39
CA SER A 60 -3.32 8.97 -4.83
C SER A 60 -3.97 7.78 -4.13
N GLY A 61 -5.30 7.77 -4.18
CA GLY A 61 -6.12 6.72 -3.59
C GLY A 61 -6.49 6.97 -2.14
N ILE A 62 -7.32 6.07 -1.60
CA ILE A 62 -7.76 6.05 -0.20
C ILE A 62 -7.49 4.69 0.43
#